data_AF-A0A2E0BIY0-F1
#
_entry.id   AF-A0A2E0BIY0-F1
#
_cell.length_a   1.000
_cell.length_b   1.000
_cell.length_c   1.000
_cell.angle_alpha   90.00
_cell.angle_beta   90.00
_cell.angle_gamma   90.00
#
_symmetry.space_group_name_H-M   'P 1'
#
loop_
_entity.id
_entity.type
_entity.pdbx_description
1 polymer ?
#
loop_
_entity_poly.entity_id
_entity_poly.type
_entity_poly.pdbx_seq_one_letter_code
_entity_poly.pdbx_strand_id
1 'polypeptide(L)'
;MALLVPNIGEIESLRYLIAQNNFVADLEDTSPRNLVLKLFTSNTTPAEGDVPSQTAYFEPYIDGNVNGYGTTANTGYPVCVDNRIDQDYTAQYGVLLNGSRWVIKNVGSGTTATYPEQTFTFTGPAGNIYGYYVTRANNMPVSVQGVNHAASVGIGTTVTKGNNTDPCIGVVGNRFFVVDPQVSINDLTLGQYVAGNAGVQTGTRIIGLDRALQVVYLDKPLIDNIQVATDPSVTFSFGKISIVNHGLQRGDILYVAAGSGNTTLESNVYTVFDSPNADEFVTTPSLTATSNGVLGLNTATLYSSIMYAERFTNGPYNIQNNGDQIKITLNVALD
;
A
#
# COMPACT_ATOMS: atom_id res chain seq x y z
N MET A 1 22.29 0.52 37.68
CA MET A 1 22.21 1.42 36.50
C MET A 1 21.18 0.80 35.58
N ALA A 2 20.01 1.42 35.42
CA ALA A 2 18.99 0.91 34.50
C ALA A 2 19.36 1.36 33.08
N LEU A 3 19.42 0.41 32.14
CA LEU A 3 19.55 0.73 30.72
C LEU A 3 18.21 1.31 30.25
N LEU A 4 18.18 2.60 29.96
CA LEU A 4 17.04 3.21 29.28
C LEU A 4 17.18 2.88 27.79
N VAL A 5 16.39 1.92 27.30
CA VAL A 5 16.27 1.64 25.87
C VAL A 5 15.22 2.60 25.31
N PRO A 6 15.57 3.50 24.38
CA PRO A 6 14.59 4.38 23.76
C PRO A 6 13.63 3.57 22.88
N ASN A 7 12.37 3.97 22.82
CA ASN A 7 11.33 3.34 22.02
C ASN A 7 11.43 3.72 20.53
N ILE A 8 12.56 3.41 19.90
CA ILE A 8 12.85 3.79 18.51
C ILE A 8 11.96 3.02 17.53
N GLY A 9 11.62 1.77 17.84
CA GLY A 9 10.82 0.90 16.95
C GLY A 9 9.42 1.46 16.67
N GLU A 10 8.70 1.87 17.71
CA GLU A 10 7.37 2.46 17.55
C GLU A 10 7.43 3.84 16.90
N ILE A 11 8.39 4.69 17.29
CA ILE A 11 8.56 6.01 16.70
C ILE A 11 8.79 5.92 15.20
N GLU A 12 9.69 5.04 14.76
CA GLU A 12 9.97 4.87 13.34
C GLU A 12 8.81 4.22 12.60
N SER A 13 8.13 3.25 13.21
CA SER A 13 6.91 2.66 12.63
C SER A 13 5.82 3.71 12.41
N LEU A 14 5.59 4.60 13.39
CA LEU A 14 4.60 5.66 13.28
C LEU A 14 5.02 6.71 12.25
N ARG A 15 6.32 7.01 12.16
CA ARG A 15 6.90 7.90 11.14
C ARG A 15 6.62 7.38 9.73
N TYR A 16 6.81 6.08 9.48
CA TYR A 16 6.47 5.44 8.21
C TYR A 16 4.96 5.45 7.95
N LEU A 17 4.16 5.24 9.00
CA LEU A 17 2.71 5.23 8.90
C LEU A 17 2.17 6.60 8.45
N ILE A 18 2.57 7.69 9.09
CA ILE A 18 2.13 9.06 8.77
C ILE A 18 2.93 9.72 7.64
N ALA A 19 3.80 8.96 6.99
CA ALA A 19 4.69 9.41 5.93
C ALA A 19 5.62 10.58 6.29
N GLN A 20 6.05 10.70 7.56
CA GLN A 20 7.02 11.69 8.02
C GLN A 20 8.48 11.23 7.80
N ASN A 21 8.82 10.65 6.64
CA ASN A 21 10.14 10.02 6.45
C ASN A 21 11.28 10.99 6.09
N ASN A 22 11.51 12.01 6.92
CA ASN A 22 12.46 13.10 6.64
C ASN A 22 13.91 12.82 7.08
N PHE A 23 14.30 11.56 7.30
CA PHE A 23 15.60 11.21 7.93
C PHE A 23 16.47 10.19 7.18
N VAL A 24 16.03 9.67 6.02
CA VAL A 24 16.88 8.83 5.16
C VAL A 24 17.62 9.72 4.18
N ALA A 25 18.94 9.87 4.36
CA ALA A 25 19.77 10.76 3.56
C ALA A 25 20.10 10.24 2.14
N ASP A 26 19.73 8.99 1.80
CA ASP A 26 20.07 8.35 0.52
C ASP A 26 18.93 8.34 -0.52
N LEU A 27 17.72 8.69 -0.11
CA LEU A 27 16.64 8.97 -1.03
C LEU A 27 16.74 10.45 -1.34
N GLU A 28 17.03 10.79 -2.60
CA GLU A 28 17.03 12.18 -3.11
C GLU A 28 15.66 12.89 -2.95
N ASP A 29 14.69 12.28 -2.26
CA ASP A 29 13.32 12.71 -2.03
C ASP A 29 13.07 13.01 -0.54
N THR A 30 13.56 14.17 -0.10
CA THR A 30 13.32 14.76 1.24
C THR A 30 11.92 15.35 1.36
N SER A 31 10.89 14.62 0.91
CA SER A 31 9.52 15.11 1.00
C SER A 31 8.56 14.01 1.45
N PRO A 32 7.83 14.27 2.55
CA PRO A 32 6.84 13.32 3.07
C PRO A 32 5.79 13.02 2.00
N ARG A 33 5.45 11.74 1.81
CA ARG A 33 4.26 11.41 1.00
C ARG A 33 3.03 11.97 1.69
N ASN A 34 2.13 12.48 0.89
CA ASN A 34 0.96 13.14 1.45
C ASN A 34 -0.10 12.08 1.81
N LEU A 35 -0.88 12.36 2.84
CA LEU A 35 -2.11 11.61 3.12
C LEU A 35 -3.28 12.49 2.71
N VAL A 36 -4.44 11.90 2.41
CA VAL A 36 -5.66 12.67 2.13
C VAL A 36 -6.66 12.45 3.24
N LEU A 37 -6.99 13.53 3.95
CA LEU A 37 -8.05 13.55 4.95
C LEU A 37 -9.40 13.75 4.29
N LYS A 38 -10.34 12.89 4.68
CA LYS A 38 -11.73 12.89 4.23
C LYS A 38 -12.67 12.67 5.42
N LEU A 39 -13.96 12.92 5.21
CA LEU A 39 -15.09 12.72 6.12
C LEU A 39 -15.92 11.54 5.64
N PHE A 40 -16.68 10.87 6.50
CA PHE A 40 -17.62 9.81 6.07
C PHE A 40 -19.02 9.99 6.65
N THR A 41 -20.02 9.50 5.91
CA THR A 41 -21.46 9.58 6.23
C THR A 41 -22.04 8.24 6.70
N SER A 42 -21.27 7.15 6.68
CA SER A 42 -21.70 5.87 7.23
C SER A 42 -21.84 5.91 8.73
N ASN A 43 -22.84 5.20 9.24
CA ASN A 43 -22.95 4.91 10.67
C ASN A 43 -22.07 3.71 11.09
N THR A 44 -21.09 3.33 10.28
CA THR A 44 -20.11 2.27 10.52
C THR A 44 -18.72 2.85 10.33
N THR A 45 -17.81 2.57 11.26
CA THR A 45 -16.42 3.00 11.13
C THR A 45 -15.79 2.30 9.93
N PRO A 46 -15.13 3.04 9.02
CA PRO A 46 -14.35 2.46 7.95
C PRO A 46 -13.30 1.43 8.40
N ALA A 47 -13.22 0.32 7.68
CA ALA A 47 -12.11 -0.63 7.80
C ALA A 47 -11.05 -0.40 6.69
N GLU A 48 -9.84 -0.91 6.90
CA GLU A 48 -8.70 -0.72 5.97
C GLU A 48 -8.91 -1.32 4.57
N GLY A 49 -9.72 -2.38 4.50
CA GLY A 49 -10.11 -3.04 3.25
C GLY A 49 -11.43 -2.54 2.67
N ASP A 50 -12.10 -1.59 3.33
CA ASP A 50 -13.34 -1.07 2.82
C ASP A 50 -13.08 -0.15 1.63
N VAL A 51 -13.83 -0.39 0.57
CA VAL A 51 -13.79 0.41 -0.64
C VAL A 51 -14.82 1.54 -0.52
N PRO A 52 -14.41 2.80 -0.69
CA PRO A 52 -15.35 3.91 -0.81
C PRO A 52 -16.52 3.63 -1.75
N SER A 53 -17.74 3.81 -1.25
CA SER A 53 -18.98 3.50 -1.96
C SER A 53 -20.10 4.46 -1.56
N GLN A 54 -21.12 4.52 -2.40
CA GLN A 54 -22.27 5.44 -2.28
C GLN A 54 -22.92 5.45 -0.90
N THR A 55 -22.95 4.30 -0.22
CA THR A 55 -23.69 4.10 1.04
C THR A 55 -22.78 4.08 2.27
N ALA A 56 -21.46 4.07 2.08
CA ALA A 56 -20.53 3.85 3.18
C ALA A 56 -19.46 4.96 3.32
N TYR A 57 -19.16 5.71 2.26
CA TYR A 57 -18.04 6.65 2.26
C TYR A 57 -18.42 7.96 1.59
N PHE A 58 -18.00 9.07 2.17
CA PHE A 58 -18.24 10.36 1.53
C PHE A 58 -17.13 10.59 0.50
N GLU A 59 -17.47 10.34 -0.75
CA GLU A 59 -16.81 10.91 -1.91
C GLU A 59 -17.72 12.05 -2.42
N PRO A 60 -17.19 13.04 -3.16
CA PRO A 60 -17.98 14.17 -3.64
C PRO A 60 -19.25 13.70 -4.41
N TYR A 61 -20.43 13.80 -3.78
CA TYR A 61 -21.71 13.59 -4.46
C TYR A 61 -22.21 14.92 -5.03
N ILE A 62 -22.74 14.85 -6.25
CA ILE A 62 -23.51 15.96 -6.84
C ILE A 62 -24.88 16.07 -6.17
N ASP A 63 -25.50 17.24 -6.33
CA ASP A 63 -26.84 17.53 -5.80
C ASP A 63 -27.84 16.43 -6.26
N GLY A 64 -28.59 15.86 -5.31
CA GLY A 64 -29.49 14.73 -5.57
C GLY A 64 -28.95 13.33 -5.26
N ASN A 65 -27.81 13.20 -4.57
CA ASN A 65 -27.24 11.91 -4.11
C ASN A 65 -26.87 10.93 -5.24
N VAL A 66 -26.55 11.46 -6.42
CA VAL A 66 -26.07 10.70 -7.58
C VAL A 66 -24.54 10.63 -7.53
N ASN A 67 -23.95 9.47 -7.86
CA ASN A 67 -22.49 9.34 -7.98
C ASN A 67 -21.97 10.30 -9.06
N GLY A 68 -21.20 11.32 -8.64
CA GLY A 68 -20.60 12.33 -9.52
C GLY A 68 -19.07 12.32 -9.42
N TYR A 69 -18.44 11.22 -9.82
CA TYR A 69 -16.99 11.05 -9.76
C TYR A 69 -16.26 12.15 -10.56
N GLY A 70 -15.24 12.79 -9.98
CA GLY A 70 -14.44 13.81 -10.67
C GLY A 70 -15.16 15.15 -10.91
N THR A 71 -16.26 15.42 -10.20
CA THR A 71 -16.97 16.71 -10.25
C THR A 71 -16.89 17.45 -8.92
N THR A 72 -16.89 18.79 -8.95
CA THR A 72 -16.89 19.61 -7.74
C THR A 72 -18.09 19.27 -6.88
N ALA A 73 -17.86 18.74 -5.68
CA ALA A 73 -18.95 18.54 -4.75
C ALA A 73 -19.60 19.87 -4.37
N ASN A 74 -20.92 19.85 -4.21
CA ASN A 74 -21.66 20.92 -3.55
C ASN A 74 -21.46 20.93 -2.01
N THR A 75 -20.46 20.19 -1.52
CA THR A 75 -20.25 19.86 -0.10
C THR A 75 -19.03 20.54 0.49
N GLY A 76 -18.39 21.46 -0.25
CA GLY A 76 -17.24 22.22 0.26
C GLY A 76 -15.96 21.42 0.51
N TYR A 77 -15.84 20.23 -0.11
CA TYR A 77 -14.57 19.53 -0.17
C TYR A 77 -13.58 20.29 -1.05
N PRO A 78 -12.39 20.66 -0.54
CA PRO A 78 -11.37 21.23 -1.38
C PRO A 78 -10.84 20.16 -2.35
N VAL A 79 -10.49 20.60 -3.56
CA VAL A 79 -9.61 19.83 -4.44
C VAL A 79 -8.28 19.67 -3.72
N CYS A 80 -7.67 18.49 -3.80
CA CYS A 80 -6.33 18.30 -3.28
C CYS A 80 -5.39 19.24 -4.04
N VAL A 81 -4.66 20.08 -3.28
CA VAL A 81 -3.72 21.03 -3.87
C VAL A 81 -2.36 20.37 -3.93
N ASP A 82 -1.82 20.22 -5.14
CA ASP A 82 -0.47 19.71 -5.34
C ASP A 82 0.53 20.62 -4.64
N ASN A 83 1.31 20.04 -3.74
CA ASN A 83 2.36 20.74 -3.02
C ASN A 83 3.75 20.49 -3.62
N ARG A 84 3.81 19.73 -4.73
CA ARG A 84 5.02 19.36 -5.47
C ARG A 84 4.72 19.27 -6.98
N ILE A 85 5.78 19.32 -7.78
CA ILE A 85 5.70 19.31 -9.26
C ILE A 85 5.63 17.90 -9.87
N ASP A 86 5.94 16.88 -9.08
CA ASP A 86 5.97 15.46 -9.47
C ASP A 86 4.79 14.67 -8.89
N GLN A 87 3.78 15.39 -8.39
CA GLN A 87 2.54 14.85 -7.88
C GLN A 87 1.38 15.50 -8.62
N ASP A 88 0.37 14.70 -8.96
CA ASP A 88 -0.88 15.16 -9.57
C ASP A 88 -2.06 14.54 -8.80
N TYR A 89 -2.58 15.33 -7.87
CA TYR A 89 -3.80 15.05 -7.11
C TYR A 89 -4.95 15.94 -7.59
N THR A 90 -4.84 16.59 -8.76
CA THR A 90 -5.85 17.53 -9.27
C THR A 90 -7.25 16.92 -9.38
N ALA A 91 -7.32 15.61 -9.50
CA ALA A 91 -8.55 14.88 -9.56
C ALA A 91 -9.03 14.35 -8.19
N GLN A 92 -8.17 14.31 -7.17
CA GLN A 92 -8.51 13.91 -5.80
C GLN A 92 -9.17 15.05 -5.02
N TYR A 93 -10.03 14.67 -4.06
CA TYR A 93 -10.74 15.59 -3.17
C TYR A 93 -10.45 15.27 -1.72
N GLY A 94 -10.32 16.30 -0.91
CA GLY A 94 -9.98 16.21 0.51
C GLY A 94 -8.83 17.13 0.87
N VAL A 95 -8.44 17.08 2.14
CA VAL A 95 -7.34 17.91 2.64
C VAL A 95 -6.04 17.12 2.57
N LEU A 96 -5.12 17.59 1.72
CA LEU A 96 -3.78 17.01 1.60
C LEU A 96 -2.97 17.28 2.86
N LEU A 97 -2.62 16.22 3.59
CA LEU A 97 -1.83 16.25 4.81
C LEU A 97 -0.35 16.05 4.46
N ASN A 98 0.47 17.02 4.81
CA ASN A 98 1.90 16.98 4.59
C ASN A 98 2.59 16.27 5.77
N GLY A 99 3.23 15.12 5.54
CA GLY A 99 3.87 14.31 6.59
C GLY A 99 4.85 15.10 7.49
N SER A 100 5.46 16.19 7.01
CA SER A 100 6.40 17.01 7.79
C SER A 100 5.72 17.83 8.89
N ARG A 101 4.41 18.06 8.78
CA ARG A 101 3.62 18.84 9.73
C ARG A 101 3.11 18.02 10.92
N TRP A 102 3.30 16.71 10.90
CA TRP A 102 2.96 15.85 12.04
C TRP A 102 3.97 16.04 13.17
N VAL A 103 3.44 16.04 14.39
CA VAL A 103 4.25 16.07 15.60
C VAL A 103 4.09 14.75 16.32
N ILE A 104 5.16 13.95 16.36
CA ILE A 104 5.20 12.69 17.12
C ILE A 104 5.64 12.98 18.56
N LYS A 105 4.90 12.44 19.52
CA LYS A 105 5.22 12.50 20.96
C LYS A 105 5.00 11.14 21.60
N ASN A 106 5.84 10.83 22.57
CA ASN A 106 5.59 9.73 23.50
C ASN A 106 4.64 10.23 24.58
N VAL A 107 3.50 9.57 24.75
CA VAL A 107 2.50 9.89 25.77
C VAL A 107 2.30 8.65 26.64
N GLY A 108 2.82 8.69 27.87
CA GLY A 108 2.81 7.52 28.75
C GLY A 108 3.65 6.38 28.16
N SER A 109 3.04 5.20 27.97
CA SER A 109 3.67 4.04 27.33
C SER A 109 3.46 3.97 25.82
N GLY A 110 2.71 4.89 25.20
CA GLY A 110 2.39 4.85 23.77
C GLY A 110 3.02 5.99 22.98
N THR A 111 3.04 5.84 21.66
CA THR A 111 3.54 6.84 20.71
C THR A 111 2.37 7.41 19.90
N THR A 112 2.20 8.74 19.90
CA THR A 112 1.09 9.43 19.21
C THR A 112 1.62 10.49 18.26
N ALA A 113 1.03 10.58 17.07
CA ALA A 113 1.26 11.59 16.06
C ALA A 113 0.04 12.52 15.98
N THR A 114 0.28 13.82 16.14
CA THR A 114 -0.76 14.85 16.06
C THR A 114 -0.56 15.72 14.83
N TYR A 115 -1.63 16.01 14.09
CA TYR A 115 -1.61 16.96 12.97
C TYR A 115 -2.30 18.29 13.34
N PRO A 116 -1.85 19.45 12.83
CA PRO A 116 -2.54 20.72 13.03
C PRO A 116 -4.01 20.68 12.62
N GLU A 117 -4.86 21.48 13.26
CA GLU A 117 -6.30 21.54 12.97
C GLU A 117 -6.57 21.77 11.47
N GLN A 118 -7.39 20.91 10.88
CA GLN A 118 -7.92 21.05 9.53
C GLN A 118 -9.38 21.48 9.60
N THR A 119 -9.80 22.31 8.65
CA THR A 119 -11.17 22.82 8.56
C THR A 119 -11.79 22.43 7.22
N PHE A 120 -12.96 21.80 7.28
CA PHE A 120 -13.86 21.63 6.14
C PHE A 120 -14.92 22.72 6.21
N THR A 121 -15.12 23.46 5.11
CA THR A 121 -16.13 24.53 5.02
C THR A 121 -17.13 24.15 3.95
N PHE A 122 -18.38 23.91 4.33
CA PHE A 122 -19.43 23.42 3.45
C PHE A 122 -20.07 24.57 2.66
N THR A 123 -20.35 24.34 1.38
CA THR A 123 -21.00 25.32 0.50
C THR A 123 -22.53 25.18 0.43
N GLY A 124 -23.07 24.16 1.10
CA GLY A 124 -24.48 23.80 1.09
C GLY A 124 -24.77 22.61 2.02
N PRO A 125 -26.04 22.15 2.09
CA PRO A 125 -26.43 21.04 2.94
C PRO A 125 -25.72 19.74 2.53
N ALA A 126 -25.14 19.03 3.51
CA ALA A 126 -24.45 17.76 3.31
C ALA A 126 -24.97 16.62 4.19
N GLY A 127 -25.99 16.88 5.02
CA GLY A 127 -26.60 15.88 5.91
C GLY A 127 -25.68 15.47 7.05
N ASN A 128 -25.81 14.23 7.51
CA ASN A 128 -25.14 13.72 8.70
C ASN A 128 -23.71 13.23 8.41
N ILE A 129 -22.73 13.87 9.03
CA ILE A 129 -21.32 13.45 9.01
C ILE A 129 -20.99 12.71 10.30
N TYR A 130 -20.51 11.47 10.19
CA TYR A 130 -20.27 10.58 11.33
C TYR A 130 -18.82 10.55 11.81
N GLY A 131 -17.88 10.97 10.98
CA GLY A 131 -16.46 10.95 11.33
C GLY A 131 -15.55 11.32 10.16
N TYR A 132 -14.29 10.94 10.30
CA TYR A 132 -13.24 11.19 9.34
C TYR A 132 -12.36 9.96 9.10
N TYR A 133 -11.75 9.90 7.92
CA TYR A 133 -10.81 8.86 7.55
C TYR A 133 -9.64 9.47 6.79
N VAL A 134 -8.51 8.80 6.87
CA VAL A 134 -7.27 9.16 6.20
C VAL A 134 -6.93 8.07 5.21
N THR A 135 -6.72 8.50 3.98
CA THR A 135 -6.26 7.62 2.90
C THR A 135 -4.82 7.93 2.56
N ARG A 136 -4.11 6.92 2.06
CA ARG A 136 -2.79 7.14 1.50
C ARG A 136 -2.96 7.88 0.17
N ALA A 137 -2.24 8.99 -0.03
CA ALA A 137 -2.23 9.63 -1.32
C ALA A 137 -1.30 8.81 -2.21
N ASN A 138 -1.88 8.20 -3.24
CA ASN A 138 -1.13 7.42 -4.23
C ASN A 138 -1.08 8.25 -5.50
N ASN A 139 0.03 8.18 -6.25
CA ASN A 139 0.15 8.78 -7.58
C ASN A 139 -0.66 8.00 -8.65
N MET A 140 -1.76 7.34 -8.28
CA MET A 140 -2.53 6.51 -9.20
C MET A 140 -3.45 7.35 -10.12
N PRO A 141 -3.54 7.00 -11.41
CA PRO A 141 -4.07 7.85 -12.49
C PRO A 141 -5.60 7.98 -12.59
N VAL A 142 -6.38 7.55 -11.59
CA VAL A 142 -7.85 7.68 -11.64
C VAL A 142 -8.37 8.29 -10.35
N SER A 143 -8.27 9.61 -10.34
CA SER A 143 -9.20 10.62 -9.83
C SER A 143 -9.90 10.48 -8.47
N VAL A 144 -10.31 9.33 -7.94
CA VAL A 144 -11.05 9.32 -6.67
C VAL A 144 -10.78 8.06 -5.86
N GLN A 145 -10.80 8.17 -4.53
CA GLN A 145 -10.39 7.08 -3.65
C GLN A 145 -11.52 6.04 -3.63
N GLY A 146 -11.21 4.76 -3.75
CA GLY A 146 -12.25 3.71 -3.83
C GLY A 146 -12.98 3.54 -5.16
N VAL A 147 -12.62 4.31 -6.21
CA VAL A 147 -12.88 3.86 -7.57
C VAL A 147 -11.96 2.68 -7.89
N ASN A 148 -12.45 1.70 -8.67
CA ASN A 148 -11.57 0.68 -9.24
C ASN A 148 -10.49 1.40 -10.03
N HIS A 149 -9.25 1.42 -9.52
CA HIS A 149 -8.18 2.14 -10.17
C HIS A 149 -7.80 1.47 -11.48
N ALA A 150 -7.83 0.15 -11.45
CA ALA A 150 -7.94 -0.64 -12.65
C ALA A 150 -8.63 -1.95 -12.30
N ALA A 151 -9.58 -2.30 -13.15
CA ALA A 151 -10.18 -3.63 -13.15
C ALA A 151 -9.39 -4.50 -14.12
N SER A 152 -9.37 -5.80 -13.84
CA SER A 152 -8.74 -6.77 -14.72
C SER A 152 -7.24 -6.53 -14.96
N VAL A 153 -6.53 -5.97 -13.98
CA VAL A 153 -5.07 -5.79 -14.08
C VAL A 153 -4.37 -7.13 -14.18
N GLY A 154 -3.39 -7.23 -15.07
CA GLY A 154 -2.66 -8.48 -15.26
C GLY A 154 -1.90 -8.84 -13.99
N ILE A 155 -2.21 -9.98 -13.40
CA ILE A 155 -1.32 -10.61 -12.41
C ILE A 155 -0.66 -11.73 -13.17
N GLY A 156 0.66 -11.67 -13.31
CA GLY A 156 1.27 -12.84 -13.91
C GLY A 156 1.66 -13.88 -12.86
N THR A 157 2.24 -14.96 -13.36
CA THR A 157 2.17 -16.29 -12.76
C THR A 157 3.47 -16.74 -12.08
N THR A 158 4.59 -16.80 -12.81
CA THR A 158 5.91 -17.24 -12.35
C THR A 158 7.12 -16.40 -12.82
N VAL A 159 8.02 -16.05 -11.90
CA VAL A 159 9.35 -15.46 -12.21
C VAL A 159 10.37 -16.57 -12.08
N THR A 160 11.20 -16.79 -13.09
CA THR A 160 12.25 -17.82 -13.03
C THR A 160 13.61 -17.15 -12.93
N LYS A 161 14.45 -17.66 -12.03
CA LYS A 161 15.86 -17.31 -11.88
C LYS A 161 16.69 -18.54 -12.14
N GLY A 162 17.91 -18.33 -12.63
CA GLY A 162 18.82 -19.43 -12.89
C GLY A 162 18.60 -20.07 -14.25
N ASN A 163 19.68 -20.38 -14.94
CA ASN A 163 19.73 -21.25 -16.10
C ASN A 163 21.09 -21.97 -16.13
N ASN A 164 21.40 -22.73 -17.19
CA ASN A 164 22.67 -23.47 -17.26
C ASN A 164 23.92 -22.59 -17.46
N THR A 165 23.75 -21.34 -17.90
CA THR A 165 24.80 -20.33 -18.08
C THR A 165 24.96 -19.49 -16.82
N ASP A 166 23.86 -19.02 -16.25
CA ASP A 166 23.80 -18.14 -15.06
C ASP A 166 22.97 -18.85 -13.98
N PRO A 167 23.55 -19.77 -13.18
CA PRO A 167 22.78 -20.69 -12.33
C PRO A 167 22.35 -20.11 -10.99
N CYS A 168 21.27 -20.64 -10.42
CA CYS A 168 21.10 -20.63 -8.96
C CYS A 168 21.91 -21.79 -8.35
N ILE A 169 22.53 -21.53 -7.19
CA ILE A 169 23.38 -22.50 -6.48
C ILE A 169 22.94 -22.60 -5.02
N GLY A 170 22.50 -23.79 -4.62
CA GLY A 170 22.04 -24.10 -3.27
C GLY A 170 22.51 -25.47 -2.82
N VAL A 171 22.76 -25.60 -1.51
CA VAL A 171 23.20 -26.86 -0.91
C VAL A 171 22.11 -27.41 0.00
N VAL A 172 21.88 -28.71 -0.05
CA VAL A 172 20.92 -29.41 0.83
C VAL A 172 21.14 -29.05 2.30
N GLY A 173 20.03 -28.86 3.03
CA GLY A 173 20.04 -28.45 4.44
C GLY A 173 20.19 -26.95 4.67
N ASN A 174 20.69 -26.18 3.69
CA ASN A 174 20.74 -24.72 3.81
C ASN A 174 19.36 -24.11 3.63
N ARG A 175 19.14 -22.96 4.28
CA ARG A 175 17.93 -22.14 4.13
C ARG A 175 18.18 -20.97 3.17
N PHE A 176 19.06 -21.15 2.21
CA PHE A 176 19.37 -20.13 1.22
C PHE A 176 19.99 -20.77 -0.03
N PHE A 177 19.94 -20.04 -1.13
CA PHE A 177 20.75 -20.26 -2.31
C PHE A 177 21.25 -18.91 -2.84
N VAL A 178 22.29 -18.97 -3.66
CA VAL A 178 22.89 -17.83 -4.34
C VAL A 178 22.36 -17.81 -5.78
N VAL A 179 22.04 -16.63 -6.28
CA VAL A 179 21.69 -16.40 -7.69
C VAL A 179 22.93 -15.85 -8.39
N ASP A 180 23.19 -16.30 -9.62
CA ASP A 180 24.31 -15.77 -10.40
C ASP A 180 24.25 -14.22 -10.50
N PRO A 181 25.37 -13.50 -10.31
CA PRO A 181 25.41 -12.04 -10.39
C PRO A 181 24.92 -11.42 -11.70
N GLN A 182 24.86 -12.18 -12.79
CA GLN A 182 24.31 -11.73 -14.07
C GLN A 182 22.77 -11.74 -14.11
N VAL A 183 22.11 -12.44 -13.17
CA VAL A 183 20.65 -12.54 -13.09
C VAL A 183 20.13 -11.54 -12.07
N SER A 184 19.29 -10.60 -12.52
CA SER A 184 18.64 -9.64 -11.60
C SER A 184 17.69 -10.35 -10.62
N ILE A 185 17.72 -9.94 -9.35
CA ILE A 185 16.77 -10.35 -8.30
C ILE A 185 15.88 -9.18 -7.81
N ASN A 186 15.81 -8.09 -8.56
CA ASN A 186 15.08 -6.88 -8.14
C ASN A 186 13.56 -7.09 -8.10
N ASP A 187 13.05 -8.00 -8.93
CA ASP A 187 11.66 -8.45 -8.97
C ASP A 187 11.32 -9.50 -7.88
N LEU A 188 12.28 -9.86 -7.04
CA LEU A 188 12.05 -10.71 -5.87
C LEU A 188 11.71 -9.88 -4.63
N THR A 189 10.79 -10.37 -3.80
CA THR A 189 10.30 -9.69 -2.59
C THR A 189 9.97 -10.69 -1.48
N LEU A 190 9.81 -10.18 -0.25
CA LEU A 190 9.49 -11.03 0.90
C LEU A 190 8.12 -11.70 0.74
N GLY A 191 8.01 -12.93 1.25
CA GLY A 191 6.77 -13.70 1.23
C GLY A 191 6.45 -14.43 -0.08
N GLN A 192 7.23 -14.22 -1.15
CA GLN A 192 7.08 -14.99 -2.39
C GLN A 192 7.26 -16.48 -2.13
N TYR A 193 6.39 -17.30 -2.73
CA TYR A 193 6.57 -18.73 -2.75
C TYR A 193 7.70 -19.12 -3.69
N VAL A 194 8.50 -20.08 -3.27
CA VAL A 194 9.61 -20.66 -4.03
C VAL A 194 9.21 -22.07 -4.47
N ALA A 195 9.44 -22.39 -5.74
CA ALA A 195 9.00 -23.60 -6.41
C ALA A 195 9.86 -23.88 -7.67
N GLY A 196 9.37 -24.75 -8.56
CA GLY A 196 9.98 -25.05 -9.85
C GLY A 196 11.19 -25.98 -9.80
N ASN A 197 11.90 -26.04 -8.67
CA ASN A 197 13.06 -26.88 -8.46
C ASN A 197 12.75 -28.02 -7.47
N ALA A 198 13.19 -29.24 -7.77
CA ALA A 198 13.00 -30.41 -6.89
C ALA A 198 13.72 -30.28 -5.53
N GLY A 199 14.78 -29.47 -5.45
CA GLY A 199 15.48 -29.17 -4.21
C GLY A 199 14.74 -28.22 -3.26
N VAL A 200 13.62 -27.63 -3.70
CA VAL A 200 12.81 -26.71 -2.89
C VAL A 200 11.60 -27.42 -2.30
N GLN A 201 11.47 -27.38 -0.97
CA GLN A 201 10.33 -27.97 -0.28
C GLN A 201 9.02 -27.25 -0.65
N THR A 202 7.90 -27.98 -0.74
CA THR A 202 6.58 -27.38 -0.96
C THR A 202 6.22 -26.36 0.12
N GLY A 203 5.69 -25.21 -0.30
CA GLY A 203 5.30 -24.11 0.59
C GLY A 203 6.46 -23.29 1.13
N THR A 204 7.66 -23.42 0.55
CA THR A 204 8.82 -22.57 0.89
C THR A 204 8.55 -21.12 0.48
N ARG A 205 8.95 -20.16 1.31
CA ARG A 205 8.80 -18.72 1.11
C ARG A 205 10.13 -17.98 1.30
N ILE A 206 10.26 -16.84 0.62
CA ILE A 206 11.36 -15.90 0.84
C ILE A 206 11.16 -15.17 2.17
N ILE A 207 12.17 -15.21 3.04
CA ILE A 207 12.21 -14.49 4.33
C ILE A 207 13.29 -13.40 4.38
N GLY A 208 14.17 -13.37 3.38
CA GLY A 208 15.24 -12.39 3.29
C GLY A 208 15.85 -12.37 1.90
N LEU A 209 16.36 -11.21 1.51
CA LEU A 209 17.04 -10.99 0.24
C LEU A 209 18.27 -10.14 0.51
N ASP A 210 19.46 -10.68 0.20
CA ASP A 210 20.68 -9.90 0.13
C ASP A 210 20.96 -9.58 -1.35
N ARG A 211 20.70 -8.33 -1.74
CA ARG A 211 20.90 -7.87 -3.11
C ARG A 211 22.36 -7.64 -3.47
N ALA A 212 23.21 -7.35 -2.49
CA ALA A 212 24.63 -7.15 -2.72
C ALA A 212 25.33 -8.49 -2.97
N LEU A 213 24.94 -9.53 -2.23
CA LEU A 213 25.49 -10.88 -2.34
C LEU A 213 24.68 -11.82 -3.23
N GLN A 214 23.53 -11.37 -3.77
CA GLN A 214 22.60 -12.17 -4.57
C GLN A 214 22.11 -13.43 -3.83
N VAL A 215 21.85 -13.31 -2.53
CA VAL A 215 21.40 -14.43 -1.70
C VAL A 215 19.91 -14.32 -1.43
N VAL A 216 19.19 -15.44 -1.65
CA VAL A 216 17.78 -15.58 -1.30
C VAL A 216 17.67 -16.46 -0.07
N TYR A 217 17.11 -15.93 1.03
CA TYR A 217 16.89 -16.65 2.27
C TYR A 217 15.48 -17.22 2.34
N LEU A 218 15.36 -18.45 2.84
CA LEU A 218 14.17 -19.29 2.80
C LEU A 218 13.66 -19.62 4.20
N ASP A 219 12.33 -19.72 4.33
CA ASP A 219 11.70 -20.16 5.57
C ASP A 219 11.91 -21.65 5.83
N LYS A 220 12.30 -22.46 4.84
CA LYS A 220 12.54 -23.90 4.94
C LYS A 220 13.90 -24.26 4.33
N PRO A 221 14.56 -25.33 4.84
CA PRO A 221 15.80 -25.81 4.25
C PRO A 221 15.57 -26.45 2.88
N LEU A 222 16.58 -26.40 2.02
CA LEU A 222 16.64 -27.14 0.76
C LEU A 222 16.68 -28.64 1.04
N ILE A 223 15.95 -29.42 0.24
CA ILE A 223 15.86 -30.89 0.34
C ILE A 223 16.78 -31.60 -0.65
N ASP A 224 17.33 -30.87 -1.63
CA ASP A 224 18.37 -31.33 -2.55
C ASP A 224 19.24 -30.14 -3.00
N ASN A 225 20.38 -30.41 -3.64
CA ASN A 225 21.25 -29.39 -4.21
C ASN A 225 20.62 -28.75 -5.45
N ILE A 226 20.64 -27.42 -5.49
CA ILE A 226 20.31 -26.62 -6.68
C ILE A 226 21.64 -26.33 -7.37
N GLN A 227 21.83 -26.82 -8.59
CA GLN A 227 23.09 -26.72 -9.32
C GLN A 227 22.88 -27.05 -10.79
N VAL A 228 23.82 -26.66 -11.65
CA VAL A 228 23.77 -26.91 -13.10
C VAL A 228 23.61 -28.41 -13.43
N ALA A 229 24.19 -29.30 -12.61
CA ALA A 229 24.15 -30.74 -12.83
C ALA A 229 22.79 -31.40 -12.57
N THR A 230 21.89 -30.74 -11.84
CA THR A 230 20.54 -31.24 -11.53
C THR A 230 19.50 -30.40 -12.26
N ASP A 231 19.29 -29.19 -11.75
CA ASP A 231 18.48 -28.13 -12.32
C ASP A 231 18.88 -26.84 -11.59
N PRO A 232 19.49 -25.85 -12.27
CA PRO A 232 19.86 -24.59 -11.65
C PRO A 232 18.73 -23.56 -11.65
N SER A 233 17.57 -23.88 -12.24
CA SER A 233 16.44 -22.96 -12.32
C SER A 233 15.58 -23.03 -11.06
N VAL A 234 15.15 -21.87 -10.56
CA VAL A 234 14.24 -21.74 -9.42
C VAL A 234 13.12 -20.78 -9.83
N THR A 235 11.89 -21.20 -9.58
CA THR A 235 10.71 -20.42 -9.95
C THR A 235 10.03 -19.85 -8.72
N PHE A 236 9.58 -18.61 -8.80
CA PHE A 236 8.92 -17.89 -7.73
C PHE A 236 7.50 -17.52 -8.16
N SER A 237 6.55 -17.58 -7.25
CA SER A 237 5.26 -16.93 -7.47
C SER A 237 5.50 -15.43 -7.59
N PHE A 238 4.92 -14.75 -8.57
CA PHE A 238 5.04 -13.30 -8.64
C PHE A 238 3.79 -12.53 -8.28
N GLY A 239 4.05 -11.33 -7.77
CA GLY A 239 3.10 -10.27 -7.51
C GLY A 239 3.32 -9.06 -8.40
N LYS A 240 3.91 -9.25 -9.60
CA LYS A 240 3.96 -8.22 -10.64
C LYS A 240 2.56 -7.99 -11.18
N ILE A 241 2.13 -6.74 -11.07
CA ILE A 241 0.86 -6.24 -11.55
C ILE A 241 1.13 -5.41 -12.79
N SER A 242 0.47 -5.74 -13.90
CA SER A 242 0.55 -5.03 -15.17
C SER A 242 -0.69 -4.15 -15.36
N ILE A 243 -0.45 -2.85 -15.49
CA ILE A 243 -1.44 -1.79 -15.70
C ILE A 243 -0.75 -0.64 -16.42
N VAL A 244 -1.26 -0.28 -17.60
CA VAL A 244 -0.65 0.76 -18.44
C VAL A 244 -0.65 2.12 -17.74
N ASN A 245 0.48 2.83 -17.77
CA ASN A 245 0.67 4.18 -17.22
C ASN A 245 0.16 4.35 -15.78
N HIS A 246 0.50 3.41 -14.90
CA HIS A 246 -0.09 3.34 -13.56
C HIS A 246 0.30 4.47 -12.59
N GLY A 247 1.29 5.30 -12.92
CA GLY A 247 1.74 6.44 -12.10
C GLY A 247 2.34 6.12 -10.72
N LEU A 248 2.13 4.90 -10.22
CA LEU A 248 2.68 4.38 -8.97
C LEU A 248 4.20 4.44 -8.91
N GLN A 249 4.69 4.76 -7.72
CA GLN A 249 6.10 4.78 -7.37
C GLN A 249 6.36 3.86 -6.18
N ARG A 250 7.59 3.32 -6.09
CA ARG A 250 8.06 2.55 -4.93
C ARG A 250 7.70 3.25 -3.62
N GLY A 251 6.99 2.58 -2.71
CA GLY A 251 6.51 3.12 -1.44
C GLY A 251 5.02 3.47 -1.41
N ASP A 252 4.34 3.53 -2.56
CA ASP A 252 2.90 3.76 -2.63
C ASP A 252 2.16 2.57 -2.03
N ILE A 253 0.99 2.79 -1.42
CA ILE A 253 0.23 1.73 -0.78
C ILE A 253 -1.13 1.59 -1.44
N LEU A 254 -1.47 0.39 -1.86
CA LEU A 254 -2.72 0.09 -2.54
C LEU A 254 -3.39 -1.13 -1.92
N TYR A 255 -4.71 -1.22 -2.07
CA TYR A 255 -5.45 -2.43 -1.80
C TYR A 255 -5.62 -3.21 -3.11
N VAL A 256 -5.25 -4.48 -3.10
CA VAL A 256 -5.39 -5.38 -4.24
C VAL A 256 -6.50 -6.36 -3.90
N ALA A 257 -7.62 -6.26 -4.61
CA ALA A 257 -8.73 -7.19 -4.47
C ALA A 257 -8.62 -8.33 -5.49
N ALA A 258 -8.90 -9.55 -5.04
CA ALA A 258 -9.16 -10.67 -5.92
C ALA A 258 -10.31 -10.33 -6.88
N GLY A 259 -10.06 -10.36 -8.18
CA GLY A 259 -11.10 -10.15 -9.19
C GLY A 259 -12.16 -11.25 -9.15
N SER A 260 -13.31 -11.05 -9.80
CA SER A 260 -14.42 -12.01 -9.80
C SER A 260 -14.05 -13.42 -10.33
N GLY A 261 -12.96 -13.55 -11.10
CA GLY A 261 -12.44 -14.84 -11.59
C GLY A 261 -11.22 -15.35 -10.82
N ASN A 262 -10.84 -14.69 -9.72
CA ASN A 262 -9.64 -14.96 -8.96
C ASN A 262 -10.00 -15.65 -7.62
N THR A 263 -9.77 -16.95 -7.54
CA THR A 263 -10.02 -17.75 -6.32
C THR A 263 -8.76 -18.02 -5.51
N THR A 264 -7.61 -17.46 -5.93
CA THR A 264 -6.30 -17.86 -5.43
C THR A 264 -5.45 -16.72 -4.89
N LEU A 265 -5.86 -15.47 -5.09
CA LEU A 265 -5.27 -14.30 -4.44
C LEU A 265 -6.06 -13.96 -3.18
N GLU A 266 -5.36 -13.71 -2.08
CA GLU A 266 -5.98 -13.09 -0.91
C GLU A 266 -6.03 -11.57 -1.13
N SER A 267 -7.21 -10.97 -0.99
CA SER A 267 -7.35 -9.52 -1.08
C SER A 267 -6.70 -8.85 0.13
N ASN A 268 -5.76 -7.94 -0.09
CA ASN A 268 -5.03 -7.30 1.01
C ASN A 268 -4.44 -5.94 0.61
N VAL A 269 -3.94 -5.21 1.60
CA VAL A 269 -3.16 -3.98 1.44
C VAL A 269 -1.70 -4.35 1.17
N TYR A 270 -1.11 -3.70 0.18
CA TYR A 270 0.24 -3.93 -0.28
C TYR A 270 0.98 -2.62 -0.51
N THR A 271 2.30 -2.63 -0.32
CA THR A 271 3.17 -1.51 -0.68
C THR A 271 3.83 -1.78 -2.02
N VAL A 272 3.89 -0.82 -2.92
CA VAL A 272 4.68 -0.89 -4.16
C VAL A 272 6.14 -1.02 -3.78
N PHE A 273 6.74 -2.16 -4.07
CA PHE A 273 8.13 -2.45 -3.79
C PHE A 273 9.06 -1.91 -4.88
N ASP A 274 8.65 -2.08 -6.14
CA ASP A 274 9.41 -1.63 -7.30
C ASP A 274 8.47 -1.31 -8.46
N SER A 275 8.91 -0.45 -9.38
CA SER A 275 8.18 -0.04 -10.58
C SER A 275 9.13 -0.10 -11.78
N PRO A 276 9.32 -1.29 -12.38
CA PRO A 276 10.31 -1.47 -13.44
C PRO A 276 10.09 -0.58 -14.67
N ASN A 277 8.84 -0.19 -14.94
CA ASN A 277 8.45 0.71 -16.01
C ASN A 277 7.11 1.37 -15.67
N ALA A 278 6.53 2.13 -16.61
CA ALA A 278 5.24 2.82 -16.41
C ALA A 278 4.02 1.88 -16.45
N ASP A 279 4.20 0.64 -16.88
CA ASP A 279 3.12 -0.31 -17.14
C ASP A 279 3.11 -1.49 -16.18
N GLU A 280 4.08 -1.58 -15.27
CA GLU A 280 4.28 -2.71 -14.37
C GLU A 280 4.88 -2.28 -13.03
N PHE A 281 4.37 -2.88 -11.95
CA PHE A 281 4.92 -2.72 -10.61
C PHE A 281 4.89 -4.04 -9.83
N VAL A 282 5.71 -4.12 -8.78
CA VAL A 282 5.82 -5.26 -7.86
C VAL A 282 5.44 -4.80 -6.46
N THR A 283 4.82 -5.66 -5.64
CA THR A 283 4.43 -5.34 -4.26
C THR A 283 5.34 -5.93 -3.19
N THR A 284 5.25 -5.43 -1.96
CA THR A 284 5.77 -6.06 -0.74
C THR A 284 4.71 -5.98 0.39
N PRO A 285 4.47 -7.09 1.12
CA PRO A 285 4.86 -8.46 0.78
C PRO A 285 4.35 -8.87 -0.62
N SER A 286 4.85 -9.98 -1.14
CA SER A 286 4.34 -10.52 -2.40
C SER A 286 2.83 -10.73 -2.33
N LEU A 287 2.16 -10.54 -3.46
CA LEU A 287 0.82 -11.09 -3.66
C LEU A 287 0.82 -12.56 -3.24
N THR A 288 -0.12 -12.91 -2.37
CA THR A 288 -0.17 -14.25 -1.76
C THR A 288 -0.99 -15.15 -2.66
N ALA A 289 -0.33 -16.07 -3.35
CA ALA A 289 -0.98 -17.19 -4.01
C ALA A 289 -1.41 -18.22 -2.96
N THR A 290 -2.58 -18.84 -3.09
CA THR A 290 -3.03 -19.89 -2.15
C THR A 290 -2.18 -21.18 -2.19
N SER A 291 -1.33 -21.37 -3.22
CA SER A 291 -0.42 -22.53 -3.31
C SER A 291 0.76 -22.34 -4.29
N ASN A 292 1.84 -23.11 -4.09
CA ASN A 292 3.00 -23.18 -5.00
C ASN A 292 2.62 -23.65 -6.41
N GLY A 293 3.29 -23.10 -7.45
CA GLY A 293 3.26 -23.67 -8.80
C GLY A 293 1.93 -23.55 -9.56
N VAL A 294 1.00 -22.72 -9.08
CA VAL A 294 -0.23 -22.43 -9.81
C VAL A 294 0.09 -21.44 -10.92
N LEU A 295 -0.26 -21.79 -12.17
CA LEU A 295 -0.32 -20.85 -13.28
C LEU A 295 -1.36 -19.78 -12.91
N GLY A 296 -0.88 -18.63 -12.41
CA GLY A 296 -1.71 -17.54 -11.90
C GLY A 296 -2.88 -17.17 -12.81
N LEU A 297 -4.03 -17.02 -12.16
CA LEU A 297 -5.26 -16.49 -12.72
C LEU A 297 -5.08 -15.00 -13.07
N ASN A 298 -5.77 -14.60 -14.14
CA ASN A 298 -5.38 -13.54 -15.06
C ASN A 298 -5.53 -12.10 -14.55
N THR A 299 -6.18 -11.87 -13.41
CA THR A 299 -6.69 -10.53 -13.10
C THR A 299 -6.87 -10.20 -11.61
N ALA A 300 -6.61 -8.96 -11.23
CA ALA A 300 -7.05 -8.36 -9.97
C ALA A 300 -7.79 -7.02 -10.20
N THR A 301 -8.31 -6.43 -9.13
CA THR A 301 -8.80 -5.04 -9.13
C THR A 301 -8.04 -4.23 -8.10
N LEU A 302 -7.57 -3.05 -8.48
CA LEU A 302 -6.79 -2.18 -7.60
C LEU A 302 -7.66 -1.09 -6.99
N TYR A 303 -7.41 -0.78 -5.72
CA TYR A 303 -8.04 0.29 -4.96
C TYR A 303 -6.98 1.06 -4.18
N SER A 304 -7.34 2.27 -3.77
CA SER A 304 -6.60 2.99 -2.75
C SER A 304 -6.96 2.43 -1.36
N SER A 305 -6.05 2.59 -0.39
CA SER A 305 -6.20 1.99 0.94
C SER A 305 -6.51 3.06 2.00
N ILE A 306 -7.46 2.74 2.89
CA ILE A 306 -7.75 3.51 4.09
C ILE A 306 -6.70 3.16 5.15
N MET A 307 -5.99 4.17 5.62
CA MET A 307 -4.95 4.02 6.65
C MET A 307 -5.53 4.13 8.06
N TYR A 308 -6.52 4.99 8.24
CA TYR A 308 -7.05 5.31 9.55
C TYR A 308 -8.47 5.84 9.42
N ALA A 309 -9.31 5.56 10.40
CA ALA A 309 -10.60 6.20 10.51
C ALA A 309 -11.04 6.35 11.96
N GLU A 310 -11.79 7.41 12.22
CA GLU A 310 -12.35 7.71 13.53
C GLU A 310 -13.76 8.26 13.39
N ARG A 311 -14.64 7.80 14.28
CA ARG A 311 -15.98 8.37 14.43
C ARG A 311 -15.95 9.52 15.41
N PHE A 312 -16.74 10.56 15.13
CA PHE A 312 -16.96 11.61 16.11
C PHE A 312 -17.73 11.06 17.31
N THR A 313 -17.13 11.14 18.49
CA THR A 313 -17.76 10.72 19.76
C THR A 313 -19.08 11.46 20.03
N ASN A 314 -19.18 12.70 19.57
CA ASN A 314 -20.37 13.55 19.71
C ASN A 314 -21.17 13.71 18.40
N GLY A 315 -20.87 12.88 17.38
CA GLY A 315 -21.55 12.90 16.09
C GLY A 315 -22.83 12.04 16.04
N PRO A 316 -23.57 12.06 14.92
CA PRO A 316 -23.23 12.75 13.68
C PRO A 316 -23.45 14.28 13.76
N TYR A 317 -22.68 15.03 12.99
CA TYR A 317 -22.89 16.45 12.77
C TYR A 317 -23.73 16.66 11.52
N ASN A 318 -24.89 17.30 11.68
CA ASN A 318 -25.79 17.59 10.58
C ASN A 318 -25.41 18.92 9.90
N ILE A 319 -25.03 18.87 8.63
CA ILE A 319 -24.68 20.04 7.82
C ILE A 319 -25.90 20.49 7.02
N GLN A 320 -26.32 21.74 7.25
CA GLN A 320 -27.57 22.26 6.69
C GLN A 320 -27.39 23.53 5.88
N ASN A 321 -26.35 24.33 6.17
CA ASN A 321 -26.19 25.66 5.61
C ASN A 321 -24.84 25.85 4.93
N ASN A 322 -24.81 26.77 3.97
CA ASN A 322 -23.56 27.31 3.44
C ASN A 322 -22.79 28.04 4.55
N GLY A 323 -21.51 27.73 4.69
CA GLY A 323 -20.63 28.27 5.73
C GLY A 323 -20.55 27.44 7.00
N ASP A 324 -21.34 26.34 7.12
CA ASP A 324 -21.14 25.36 8.19
C ASP A 324 -19.70 24.80 8.11
N GLN A 325 -19.11 24.50 9.27
CA GLN A 325 -17.72 24.03 9.35
C GLN A 325 -17.57 22.79 10.23
N ILE A 326 -16.68 21.90 9.81
CA ILE A 326 -16.15 20.82 10.65
C ILE A 326 -14.66 21.06 10.84
N LYS A 327 -14.22 21.05 12.10
CA LYS A 327 -12.81 21.21 12.49
C LYS A 327 -12.29 19.93 13.09
N ILE A 328 -11.12 19.49 12.66
CA ILE A 328 -10.54 18.19 13.02
C ILE A 328 -9.09 18.37 13.41
N THR A 329 -8.73 17.85 14.58
CA THR A 329 -7.33 17.63 14.97
C THR A 329 -7.09 16.13 14.98
N LEU A 330 -6.22 15.65 14.10
CA LEU A 330 -5.96 14.23 13.96
C LEU A 330 -4.97 13.77 15.01
N ASN A 331 -5.25 12.62 15.62
CA ASN A 331 -4.34 11.93 16.53
C ASN A 331 -4.26 10.45 16.13
N VAL A 332 -3.11 10.04 15.61
CA VAL A 332 -2.84 8.64 15.24
C VAL A 332 -1.89 8.06 16.28
N ALA A 333 -2.24 6.94 16.90
CA ALA A 333 -1.39 6.25 17.85
C ALA A 333 -1.11 4.82 17.36
N LEU A 334 0.06 4.30 17.69
CA LEU A 334 0.31 2.85 17.66
C LEU A 334 -0.06 2.30 19.04
N ASP A 335 -0.85 1.23 19.07
CA ASP A 335 -1.16 0.47 20.27
C ASP A 335 -0.22 -0.74 20.47
#